data_AF-A0A6J1MXY2-F1
#
_entry.id   AF-A0A6J1MXY2-F1
#
_cell.length_a   1.000
_cell.length_b   1.000
_cell.length_c   1.000
_cell.angle_alpha   90.00
_cell.angle_beta   90.00
_cell.angle_gamma   90.00
#
_symmetry.space_group_name_H-M   'P 1'
#
loop_
_entity.id
_entity.type
_entity.pdbx_description
1 polymer ?
#
loop_
_entity_poly.entity_id
_entity_poly.type
_entity_poly.pdbx_seq_one_letter_code
_entity_poly.pdbx_strand_id
1 'polypeptide(L)'
;MIYDLKSRLRNHRALVPPLRGVGFQYGFNQQQVDPWVQYWTEQYDFKQREKFLNKFPQYKTNIQGLDIHFIWVKCGKVPPGVTCVPLLMLHGWPSSVREFYEAISHLTTPTDGMVFEIIAPSLPGYGFSDGAVRPGLGPAYMGVIFKNLMNRLGHKKFYIQAGNWGGIAANAMVTMFQKEVLGLHSNMLIILEKIGVEVQTILAGVKAAMQIQSNEYDPILALVVEETSQIHILATKPDTVGIGISDTPVGLMAFLLEKFSSWARLEDRSLKDGGLTLHFTREQLIDNLMIYWISNCFTTAGRLFAEAFSNAYRILRIDDFPTEVPIWKLEAKNEKVFVQPLNMKKYPNLLGVTKTEDGGTFFALELPKVFAKDVFKAVKAFRKFHEKNKIYGDVHAHTVDAITALKKVILKVAKVNIATGVYLAFDGNSQICRLCFQRAQRYGIRHQSTVDVPDQTGEPNTSAVQDMPMQIIVEENSIPDQPNLQVNDNMRDQEVQIEASEIVLKKWRLVATVHICQPQMEQLNVS
;
A
#
# COMPACT_ATOMS: atom_id res chain seq x y z
N MET A 1 19.71 18.55 30.72
CA MET A 1 19.86 18.14 29.30
C MET A 1 20.59 19.19 28.47
N ILE A 2 20.03 20.39 28.18
CA ILE A 2 20.69 21.38 27.27
C ILE A 2 22.10 21.77 27.72
N TYR A 3 22.30 22.01 29.03
CA TYR A 3 23.63 22.32 29.58
C TYR A 3 24.64 21.18 29.32
N ASP A 4 24.22 19.93 29.55
CA ASP A 4 25.03 18.73 29.30
C ASP A 4 25.37 18.59 27.82
N LEU A 5 24.38 18.73 26.92
CA LEU A 5 24.59 18.74 25.47
C LEU A 5 25.62 19.79 25.06
N LYS A 6 25.47 21.05 25.50
CA LYS A 6 26.42 22.13 25.19
C LYS A 6 27.81 21.84 25.74
N SER A 7 27.91 21.25 26.93
CA SER A 7 29.19 20.85 27.52
C SER A 7 29.88 19.77 26.69
N ARG A 8 29.16 18.70 26.30
CA ARG A 8 29.68 17.62 25.46
C ARG A 8 30.10 18.09 24.07
N LEU A 9 29.29 18.97 23.48
CA LEU A 9 29.60 19.60 22.20
C LEU A 9 30.87 20.46 22.29
N ARG A 10 31.03 21.31 23.31
CA ARG A 10 32.23 22.17 23.44
C ARG A 10 33.49 21.41 23.81
N ASN A 11 33.35 20.30 24.51
CA ASN A 11 34.46 19.47 24.98
C ASN A 11 34.68 18.23 24.10
N HIS A 12 34.23 18.25 22.85
CA HIS A 12 34.52 17.15 21.93
C HIS A 12 36.03 17.02 21.70
N ARG A 13 36.51 15.78 21.53
CA ARG A 13 37.93 15.54 21.26
C ARG A 13 38.32 16.18 19.92
N ALA A 14 39.55 16.67 19.84
CA ALA A 14 40.17 17.03 18.56
C ALA A 14 40.12 15.83 17.60
N LEU A 15 39.52 16.05 16.43
CA LEU A 15 39.30 15.04 15.42
C LEU A 15 40.49 14.97 14.44
N VAL A 16 40.59 13.86 13.69
CA VAL A 16 41.70 13.64 12.75
C VAL A 16 41.46 14.47 11.48
N PRO A 17 42.43 15.27 11.00
CA PRO A 17 42.22 16.03 9.78
C PRO A 17 41.78 15.14 8.60
N PRO A 18 40.78 15.55 7.80
CA PRO A 18 40.35 14.76 6.66
C PRO A 18 41.44 14.72 5.59
N LEU A 19 41.37 13.73 4.72
CA LEU A 19 42.18 13.70 3.50
C LEU A 19 41.91 14.96 2.65
N ARG A 20 42.93 15.46 1.96
CA ARG A 20 42.80 16.67 1.15
C ARG A 20 41.90 16.41 -0.05
N GLY A 21 40.90 17.28 -0.26
CA GLY A 21 40.09 17.29 -1.48
C GLY A 21 39.01 16.21 -1.60
N VAL A 22 38.78 15.39 -0.57
CA VAL A 22 37.83 14.26 -0.67
C VAL A 22 36.35 14.61 -0.42
N GLY A 23 36.04 15.86 -0.06
CA GLY A 23 34.66 16.25 0.30
C GLY A 23 34.08 15.35 1.39
N PHE A 24 32.94 14.74 1.12
CA PHE A 24 32.21 13.78 1.95
C PHE A 24 32.35 12.33 1.45
N GLN A 25 33.24 12.03 0.49
CA GLN A 25 33.42 10.68 -0.07
C GLN A 25 33.90 9.64 0.96
N TYR A 26 34.48 10.08 2.08
CA TYR A 26 34.90 9.22 3.20
C TYR A 26 33.93 9.33 4.39
N GLY A 27 32.70 9.77 4.14
CA GLY A 27 31.72 10.14 5.17
C GLY A 27 31.84 11.60 5.61
N PHE A 28 31.24 11.93 6.76
CA PHE A 28 31.16 13.31 7.24
C PHE A 28 32.53 13.98 7.33
N ASN A 29 32.72 15.09 6.60
CA ASN A 29 34.00 15.78 6.59
C ASN A 29 34.30 16.43 7.95
N GLN A 30 35.42 16.04 8.56
CA GLN A 30 35.75 16.47 9.93
C GLN A 30 35.97 17.98 10.06
N GLN A 31 36.28 18.70 8.98
CA GLN A 31 36.36 20.17 9.00
C GLN A 31 35.00 20.86 9.16
N GLN A 32 33.88 20.13 8.98
CA GLN A 32 32.54 20.66 9.19
C GLN A 32 32.07 20.55 10.64
N VAL A 33 32.77 19.77 11.49
CA VAL A 33 32.33 19.57 12.88
C VAL A 33 32.27 20.89 13.64
N ASP A 34 33.35 21.67 13.65
CA ASP A 34 33.41 22.91 14.44
C ASP A 34 32.35 23.94 14.01
N PRO A 35 32.12 24.22 12.70
CA PRO A 35 31.03 25.10 12.27
C PRO A 35 29.64 24.66 12.76
N TRP A 36 29.35 23.35 12.73
CA TRP A 36 28.06 22.81 13.19
C TRP A 36 27.95 22.84 14.72
N VAL A 37 29.02 22.49 15.44
CA VAL A 37 29.10 22.58 16.91
C VAL A 37 28.90 24.02 17.38
N GLN A 38 29.55 24.99 16.73
CA GLN A 38 29.42 26.39 17.06
C GLN A 38 27.97 26.85 16.88
N TYR A 39 27.37 26.56 15.72
CA TYR A 39 25.98 26.91 15.46
C TYR A 39 25.01 26.26 16.48
N TRP A 40 25.18 24.96 16.75
CA TRP A 40 24.30 24.23 17.67
C TRP A 40 24.42 24.72 19.13
N THR A 41 25.60 25.16 19.56
CA THR A 41 25.82 25.63 20.93
C THR A 41 25.51 27.11 21.14
N GLU A 42 25.69 27.95 20.12
CA GLU A 42 25.65 29.42 20.23
C GLU A 42 24.42 30.04 19.56
N GLN A 43 23.95 29.48 18.43
CA GLN A 43 22.96 30.12 17.56
C GLN A 43 21.62 29.38 17.54
N TYR A 44 21.61 28.07 17.73
CA TYR A 44 20.39 27.27 17.77
C TYR A 44 19.54 27.61 19.01
N ASP A 45 18.38 28.23 18.79
CA ASP A 45 17.47 28.65 19.86
C ASP A 45 16.58 27.49 20.33
N PHE A 46 17.06 26.77 21.33
CA PHE A 46 16.36 25.65 21.96
C PHE A 46 14.91 25.97 22.38
N LYS A 47 14.63 27.17 22.91
CA LYS A 47 13.28 27.52 23.40
C LYS A 47 12.34 27.77 22.23
N GLN A 48 12.82 28.49 21.21
CA GLN A 48 12.04 28.70 19.99
C GLN A 48 11.78 27.37 19.28
N ARG A 49 12.76 26.47 19.24
CA ARG A 49 12.62 25.17 18.60
C ARG A 49 11.70 24.22 19.33
N GLU A 50 11.75 24.21 20.67
CA GLU A 50 10.75 23.50 21.49
C GLU A 50 9.33 24.02 21.22
N LYS A 51 9.14 25.35 21.18
CA LYS A 51 7.85 25.95 20.83
C LYS A 51 7.39 25.56 19.42
N PHE A 52 8.31 25.51 18.46
CA PHE A 52 7.99 25.06 17.10
C PHE A 52 7.57 23.58 17.08
N LEU A 53 8.29 22.69 17.76
CA LEU A 53 7.94 21.27 17.82
C LEU A 53 6.57 21.08 18.50
N ASN A 54 6.27 21.87 19.53
CA ASN A 54 4.98 21.85 20.23
C ASN A 54 3.84 22.61 19.51
N LYS A 55 4.04 23.11 18.29
CA LYS A 55 2.98 23.82 17.55
C LYS A 55 1.82 22.90 17.15
N PHE A 56 2.07 21.59 17.04
CA PHE A 56 1.05 20.59 16.74
C PHE A 56 0.69 19.78 18.01
N PRO A 57 -0.59 19.40 18.18
CA PRO A 57 -0.99 18.54 19.28
C PRO A 57 -0.29 17.18 19.21
N GLN A 58 0.37 16.81 20.30
CA GLN A 58 1.11 15.55 20.46
C GLN A 58 0.51 14.75 21.60
N TYR A 59 0.47 13.43 21.44
CA TYR A 59 -0.16 12.51 22.38
C TYR A 59 0.70 11.27 22.58
N LYS A 60 0.47 10.57 23.68
CA LYS A 60 0.94 9.21 23.91
C LYS A 60 -0.22 8.31 24.28
N THR A 61 -0.18 7.06 23.82
CA THR A 61 -1.10 6.03 24.30
C THR A 61 -0.44 4.66 24.29
N ASN A 62 -0.79 3.83 25.26
CA ASN A 62 -0.25 2.49 25.35
C ASN A 62 -0.90 1.56 24.31
N ILE A 63 -0.08 0.96 23.45
CA ILE A 63 -0.45 -0.07 22.48
C ILE A 63 0.48 -1.27 22.68
N GLN A 64 -0.09 -2.41 23.07
CA GLN A 64 0.68 -3.66 23.27
C GLN A 64 1.86 -3.51 24.24
N GLY A 65 1.73 -2.68 25.27
CA GLY A 65 2.76 -2.46 26.29
C GLY A 65 3.78 -1.37 25.94
N LEU A 66 3.66 -0.70 24.80
CA LEU A 66 4.52 0.41 24.39
C LEU A 66 3.74 1.72 24.41
N ASP A 67 4.28 2.78 25.03
CA ASP A 67 3.72 4.11 24.90
C ASP A 67 4.12 4.71 23.56
N ILE A 68 3.16 4.71 22.63
CA ILE A 68 3.36 5.22 21.28
C ILE A 68 3.05 6.71 21.25
N HIS A 69 4.06 7.50 20.91
CA HIS A 69 3.93 8.93 20.64
C HIS A 69 3.39 9.17 19.23
N PHE A 70 2.51 10.16 19.08
CA PHE A 70 2.05 10.62 17.77
C PHE A 70 1.59 12.08 17.78
N ILE A 71 1.82 12.77 16.66
CA ILE A 71 1.17 14.04 16.33
C ILE A 71 -0.23 13.71 15.82
N TRP A 72 -1.25 14.43 16.32
CA TRP A 72 -2.63 14.30 15.85
C TRP A 72 -3.25 15.65 15.53
N VAL A 73 -3.34 15.97 14.24
CA VAL A 73 -3.98 17.19 13.76
C VAL A 73 -5.35 16.85 13.19
N LYS A 74 -6.40 17.15 13.95
CA LYS A 74 -7.79 16.91 13.58
C LYS A 74 -8.26 17.93 12.55
N CYS A 75 -9.17 17.53 11.65
CA CYS A 75 -9.77 18.44 10.66
C CYS A 75 -10.55 19.63 11.28
N GLY A 76 -10.98 19.54 12.54
CA GLY A 76 -11.84 20.54 13.16
C GLY A 76 -13.23 20.61 12.51
N LYS A 77 -13.82 21.81 12.44
CA LYS A 77 -15.09 22.05 11.74
C LYS A 77 -14.82 22.17 10.24
N VAL A 78 -15.29 21.20 9.47
CA VAL A 78 -15.06 21.12 8.02
C VAL A 78 -16.17 21.85 7.26
N PRO A 79 -15.86 22.65 6.21
CA PRO A 79 -16.88 23.30 5.39
C PRO A 79 -17.84 22.31 4.70
N PRO A 80 -19.08 22.74 4.37
CA PRO A 80 -19.98 21.92 3.57
C PRO A 80 -19.32 21.45 2.26
N GLY A 81 -19.52 20.18 1.90
CA GLY A 81 -18.94 19.60 0.69
C GLY A 81 -17.46 19.19 0.80
N VAL A 82 -16.81 19.42 1.94
CA VAL A 82 -15.43 18.96 2.20
C VAL A 82 -15.46 17.72 3.10
N THR A 83 -14.71 16.68 2.72
CA THR A 83 -14.59 15.43 3.51
C THR A 83 -13.33 15.47 4.38
N CYS A 84 -13.47 15.15 5.66
CA CYS A 84 -12.32 14.86 6.52
C CYS A 84 -11.77 13.46 6.23
N VAL A 85 -10.46 13.36 5.97
CA VAL A 85 -9.81 12.13 5.51
C VAL A 85 -8.71 11.72 6.49
N PRO A 86 -8.85 10.62 7.26
CA PRO A 86 -7.80 10.14 8.15
C PRO A 86 -6.59 9.62 7.37
N LEU A 87 -5.42 10.19 7.64
CA LEU A 87 -4.15 9.86 7.00
C LEU A 87 -3.09 9.53 8.07
N LEU A 88 -2.64 8.28 8.07
CA LEU A 88 -1.51 7.81 8.86
C LEU A 88 -0.21 8.12 8.09
N MET A 89 0.68 8.92 8.66
CA MET A 89 1.96 9.30 8.04
C MET A 89 3.14 8.67 8.78
N LEU A 90 3.92 7.82 8.11
CA LEU A 90 5.00 7.06 8.72
C LEU A 90 6.37 7.52 8.19
N HIS A 91 7.21 8.03 9.09
CA HIS A 91 8.60 8.41 8.80
C HIS A 91 9.50 7.16 8.76
N GLY A 92 10.80 7.34 8.46
CA GLY A 92 11.79 6.27 8.64
C GLY A 92 13.06 6.73 9.34
N TRP A 93 14.19 6.11 9.02
CA TRP A 93 15.52 6.39 9.56
C TRP A 93 16.39 7.07 8.49
N PRO A 94 17.28 8.02 8.84
CA PRO A 94 17.53 8.60 10.17
C PRO A 94 16.61 9.79 10.49
N SER A 95 15.41 9.82 9.90
CA SER A 95 14.43 10.88 10.12
C SER A 95 13.57 10.64 11.38
N SER A 96 12.57 11.48 11.57
CA SER A 96 11.58 11.42 12.65
C SER A 96 10.27 12.08 12.19
N VAL A 97 9.29 12.20 13.08
CA VAL A 97 8.06 12.98 12.83
C VAL A 97 8.34 14.44 12.42
N ARG A 98 9.56 14.95 12.68
CA ARG A 98 10.02 16.27 12.22
C ARG A 98 9.90 16.46 10.71
N GLU A 99 10.03 15.39 9.93
CA GLU A 99 9.99 15.43 8.46
C GLU A 99 8.71 16.06 7.91
N PHE A 100 7.60 15.93 8.64
CA PHE A 100 6.27 16.29 8.14
C PHE A 100 5.84 17.71 8.49
N TYR A 101 6.61 18.46 9.27
CA TYR A 101 6.14 19.69 9.92
C TYR A 101 5.71 20.80 8.96
N GLU A 102 6.39 20.90 7.83
CA GLU A 102 6.11 21.85 6.76
C GLU A 102 5.02 21.33 5.81
N ALA A 103 4.90 20.00 5.67
CA ALA A 103 3.86 19.36 4.86
C ALA A 103 2.48 19.37 5.52
N ILE A 104 2.41 19.25 6.85
CA ILE A 104 1.14 19.17 7.61
C ILE A 104 0.23 20.34 7.29
N SER A 105 0.73 21.58 7.26
CA SER A 105 -0.10 22.76 6.95
C SER A 105 -0.73 22.71 5.56
N HIS A 106 -0.06 22.08 4.58
CA HIS A 106 -0.59 21.92 3.24
C HIS A 106 -1.65 20.81 3.18
N LEU A 107 -1.49 19.74 3.96
CA LEU A 107 -2.43 18.62 4.02
C LEU A 107 -3.70 18.93 4.83
N THR A 108 -3.58 19.79 5.84
CA THR A 108 -4.71 20.20 6.69
C THR A 108 -5.44 21.44 6.16
N THR A 109 -5.12 21.89 4.94
CA THR A 109 -5.85 22.95 4.24
C THR A 109 -6.82 22.31 3.24
N PRO A 110 -8.13 22.63 3.28
CA PRO A 110 -9.11 22.09 2.35
C PRO A 110 -8.70 22.28 0.88
N THR A 111 -8.58 21.18 0.15
CA THR A 111 -8.19 21.13 -1.26
C THR A 111 -8.98 20.04 -1.96
N ASP A 112 -9.50 20.30 -3.16
CA ASP A 112 -10.25 19.31 -3.97
C ASP A 112 -11.41 18.62 -3.22
N GLY A 113 -12.11 19.36 -2.34
CA GLY A 113 -13.23 18.82 -1.55
C GLY A 113 -12.80 17.87 -0.42
N MET A 114 -11.53 17.87 -0.04
CA MET A 114 -10.98 17.05 1.04
C MET A 114 -10.08 17.87 1.95
N VAL A 115 -9.97 17.45 3.20
CA VAL A 115 -8.98 17.92 4.16
C VAL A 115 -8.49 16.73 4.97
N PHE A 116 -7.19 16.66 5.23
CA PHE A 116 -6.63 15.52 5.96
C PHE A 116 -6.68 15.73 7.47
N GLU A 117 -7.08 14.68 8.18
CA GLU A 117 -6.78 14.48 9.59
C GLU A 117 -5.48 13.69 9.67
N ILE A 118 -4.45 14.28 10.28
CA ILE A 118 -3.10 13.73 10.28
C ILE A 118 -2.84 12.98 11.57
N ILE A 119 -2.39 11.74 11.45
CA ILE A 119 -1.82 10.95 12.54
C ILE A 119 -0.39 10.61 12.13
N ALA A 120 0.60 11.21 12.78
CA ALA A 120 2.02 10.97 12.49
C ALA A 120 2.73 10.42 13.74
N PRO A 121 2.77 9.08 13.91
CA PRO A 121 3.45 8.46 15.04
C PRO A 121 4.98 8.52 14.91
N SER A 122 5.66 8.61 16.05
CA SER A 122 7.04 8.15 16.12
C SER A 122 7.04 6.63 16.04
N LEU A 123 7.91 6.05 15.19
CA LEU A 123 8.03 4.60 15.12
C LEU A 123 8.40 4.00 16.48
N PRO A 124 7.95 2.79 16.84
CA PRO A 124 8.42 2.09 18.04
C PRO A 124 9.96 2.07 18.12
N GLY A 125 10.52 2.55 19.23
CA GLY A 125 11.95 2.72 19.43
C GLY A 125 12.57 3.96 18.78
N TYR A 126 11.77 4.86 18.21
CA TYR A 126 12.19 6.13 17.63
C TYR A 126 11.55 7.30 18.36
N GLY A 127 12.25 8.44 18.38
CA GLY A 127 11.77 9.69 18.95
C GLY A 127 11.18 9.45 20.33
N PHE A 128 9.94 9.84 20.55
CA PHE A 128 9.29 9.75 21.86
C PHE A 128 8.47 8.47 22.06
N SER A 129 8.50 7.50 21.13
CA SER A 129 7.83 6.20 21.30
C SER A 129 8.75 5.18 21.96
N ASP A 130 8.20 4.37 22.85
CA ASP A 130 8.97 3.33 23.54
C ASP A 130 9.56 2.30 22.56
N GLY A 131 10.75 1.80 22.88
CA GLY A 131 11.36 0.66 22.21
C GLY A 131 10.91 -0.67 22.81
N ALA A 132 10.92 -1.74 22.01
CA ALA A 132 10.64 -3.08 22.51
C ALA A 132 11.67 -3.52 23.56
N VAL A 133 11.18 -4.17 24.62
CA VAL A 133 12.01 -4.77 25.69
C VAL A 133 12.44 -6.20 25.39
N ARG A 134 11.95 -6.79 24.28
CA ARG A 134 12.27 -8.15 23.84
C ARG A 134 12.41 -8.22 22.31
N PRO A 135 13.16 -9.19 21.77
CA PRO A 135 13.31 -9.37 20.33
C PRO A 135 11.98 -9.65 19.61
N GLY A 136 11.97 -9.40 18.31
CA GLY A 136 10.90 -9.76 17.38
C GLY A 136 10.13 -8.58 16.77
N LEU A 137 10.42 -7.33 17.15
CA LEU A 137 9.68 -6.16 16.65
C LEU A 137 10.19 -5.71 15.26
N GLY A 138 9.88 -6.52 14.23
CA GLY A 138 10.10 -6.17 12.83
C GLY A 138 8.96 -5.33 12.19
N PRO A 139 9.11 -4.91 10.92
CA PRO A 139 8.16 -4.03 10.24
C PRO A 139 6.70 -4.51 10.21
N ALA A 140 6.46 -5.81 10.03
CA ALA A 140 5.11 -6.39 10.08
C ALA A 140 4.45 -6.17 11.45
N TYR A 141 5.14 -6.48 12.55
CA TYR A 141 4.62 -6.25 13.91
C TYR A 141 4.41 -4.75 14.19
N MET A 142 5.24 -3.89 13.62
CA MET A 142 5.02 -2.44 13.66
C MET A 142 3.72 -2.04 12.94
N GLY A 143 3.41 -2.67 11.80
CA GLY A 143 2.11 -2.53 11.13
C GLY A 143 0.92 -2.92 12.02
N VAL A 144 1.05 -3.98 12.84
CA VAL A 144 0.03 -4.37 13.82
C VAL A 144 -0.18 -3.29 14.88
N ILE A 145 0.91 -2.72 15.41
CA ILE A 145 0.87 -1.63 16.39
C ILE A 145 0.12 -0.43 15.81
N PHE A 146 0.45 0.00 14.59
CA PHE A 146 -0.21 1.16 13.99
C PHE A 146 -1.67 0.88 13.60
N LYS A 147 -2.01 -0.33 13.18
CA LYS A 147 -3.41 -0.74 13.00
C LYS A 147 -4.19 -0.62 14.30
N ASN A 148 -3.59 -1.00 15.43
CA ASN A 148 -4.21 -0.90 16.75
C ASN A 148 -4.26 0.54 17.26
N LEU A 149 -3.26 1.37 16.95
CA LEU A 149 -3.30 2.82 17.18
C LEU A 149 -4.48 3.46 16.45
N MET A 150 -4.60 3.24 15.13
CA MET A 150 -5.71 3.79 14.34
C MET A 150 -7.07 3.33 14.85
N ASN A 151 -7.19 2.06 15.24
CA ASN A 151 -8.40 1.54 15.88
C ASN A 151 -8.72 2.20 17.22
N ARG A 152 -7.71 2.44 18.07
CA ARG A 152 -7.87 3.14 19.35
C ARG A 152 -8.36 4.58 19.16
N LEU A 153 -7.90 5.24 18.10
CA LEU A 153 -8.33 6.59 17.73
C LEU A 153 -9.72 6.62 17.04
N GLY A 154 -10.32 5.46 16.78
CA GLY A 154 -11.66 5.33 16.19
C GLY A 154 -11.68 5.23 14.66
N HIS A 155 -10.52 5.20 14.00
CA HIS A 155 -10.43 5.11 12.54
C HIS A 155 -10.46 3.65 12.08
N LYS A 156 -11.63 3.21 11.60
CA LYS A 156 -11.81 1.85 11.03
C LYS A 156 -11.34 1.73 9.58
N LYS A 157 -11.32 2.86 8.87
CA LYS A 157 -10.88 2.99 7.49
C LYS A 157 -10.02 4.24 7.39
N PHE A 158 -8.83 4.12 6.81
CA PHE A 158 -7.88 5.23 6.72
C PHE A 158 -6.91 5.03 5.56
N TYR A 159 -6.22 6.10 5.18
CA TYR A 159 -5.14 6.08 4.19
C TYR A 159 -3.79 6.08 4.89
N ILE A 160 -2.76 5.61 4.19
CA ILE A 160 -1.39 5.65 4.66
C ILE A 160 -0.54 6.43 3.67
N GLN A 161 0.30 7.32 4.19
CA GLN A 161 1.46 7.86 3.48
C GLN A 161 2.72 7.40 4.21
N ALA A 162 3.72 6.90 3.46
CA ALA A 162 4.95 6.46 4.09
C ALA A 162 6.18 6.47 3.16
N GLY A 163 7.36 6.61 3.77
CA GLY A 163 8.67 6.45 3.12
C GLY A 163 9.65 5.70 4.03
N ASN A 164 10.78 5.23 3.49
CA ASN A 164 11.83 4.54 4.25
C ASN A 164 11.27 3.39 5.12
N TRP A 165 11.68 3.23 6.38
CA TRP A 165 11.16 2.19 7.27
C TRP A 165 9.64 2.27 7.48
N GLY A 166 9.08 3.48 7.49
CA GLY A 166 7.65 3.69 7.47
C GLY A 166 7.02 3.06 6.24
N GLY A 167 7.65 3.18 5.07
CA GLY A 167 7.22 2.56 3.81
C GLY A 167 7.24 1.04 3.88
N ILE A 168 8.27 0.44 4.47
CA ILE A 168 8.38 -1.02 4.66
C ILE A 168 7.31 -1.52 5.64
N ALA A 169 7.12 -0.82 6.76
CA ALA A 169 6.08 -1.14 7.74
C ALA A 169 4.67 -0.97 7.14
N ALA A 170 4.45 0.10 6.38
CA ALA A 170 3.20 0.35 5.66
C ALA A 170 2.92 -0.73 4.63
N ASN A 171 3.93 -1.18 3.86
CA ASN A 171 3.79 -2.26 2.90
C ASN A 171 3.31 -3.56 3.57
N ALA A 172 3.96 -3.95 4.67
CA ALA A 172 3.53 -5.10 5.45
C ALA A 172 2.11 -4.92 6.03
N MET A 173 1.81 -3.72 6.53
CA MET A 173 0.51 -3.36 7.09
C MET A 173 -0.61 -3.47 6.04
N VAL A 174 -0.41 -2.96 4.82
CA VAL A 174 -1.41 -3.05 3.76
C VAL A 174 -1.57 -4.46 3.23
N THR A 175 -0.54 -5.31 3.26
CA THR A 175 -0.70 -6.74 2.93
C THR A 175 -1.57 -7.47 3.96
N MET A 176 -1.41 -7.17 5.26
CA MET A 176 -2.14 -7.86 6.33
C MET A 176 -3.55 -7.31 6.59
N PHE A 177 -3.76 -5.99 6.44
CA PHE A 177 -4.98 -5.29 6.85
C PHE A 177 -5.68 -4.61 5.67
N GLN A 178 -5.88 -5.39 4.60
CA GLN A 178 -6.43 -4.92 3.32
C GLN A 178 -7.86 -4.35 3.43
N LYS A 179 -8.61 -4.75 4.46
CA LYS A 179 -9.96 -4.24 4.71
C LYS A 179 -9.93 -2.87 5.38
N GLU A 180 -8.97 -2.59 6.25
CA GLU A 180 -8.92 -1.34 7.00
C GLU A 180 -8.22 -0.21 6.22
N VAL A 181 -7.25 -0.55 5.36
CA VAL A 181 -6.50 0.47 4.62
C VAL A 181 -7.13 0.77 3.26
N LEU A 182 -7.51 2.03 3.05
CA LEU A 182 -8.15 2.50 1.82
C LEU A 182 -7.17 2.83 0.69
N GLY A 183 -5.88 2.96 0.98
CA GLY A 183 -4.85 3.22 -0.02
C GLY A 183 -3.51 3.55 0.60
N LEU A 184 -2.43 3.22 -0.10
CA LEU A 184 -1.07 3.54 0.30
C LEU A 184 -0.41 4.44 -0.75
N HIS A 185 -0.09 5.66 -0.33
CA HIS A 185 0.84 6.54 -1.03
C HIS A 185 2.25 6.29 -0.48
N SER A 186 3.18 5.87 -1.32
CA SER A 186 4.55 5.58 -0.88
C SER A 186 5.58 6.30 -1.74
N ASN A 187 6.50 7.01 -1.08
CA ASN A 187 7.69 7.57 -1.71
C ASN A 187 8.91 6.64 -1.61
N MET A 188 8.73 5.42 -1.10
CA MET A 188 9.75 4.35 -1.07
C MET A 188 9.06 2.99 -0.98
N LEU A 189 8.79 2.40 -2.14
CA LEU A 189 8.06 1.14 -2.27
C LEU A 189 9.04 -0.02 -2.43
N ILE A 190 9.39 -0.66 -1.31
CA ILE A 190 10.42 -1.70 -1.23
C ILE A 190 9.84 -3.04 -0.84
N ILE A 191 10.36 -4.08 -1.49
CA ILE A 191 10.19 -5.48 -1.12
C ILE A 191 11.48 -5.90 -0.41
N LEU A 192 11.39 -6.13 0.90
CA LEU A 192 12.56 -6.33 1.77
C LEU A 192 13.24 -7.68 1.54
N GLU A 193 12.48 -8.72 1.20
CA GLU A 193 13.05 -10.03 0.88
C GLU A 193 14.04 -9.98 -0.29
N LYS A 194 13.80 -9.11 -1.27
CA LYS A 194 14.73 -8.89 -2.39
C LYS A 194 16.01 -8.20 -1.94
N ILE A 195 15.93 -7.29 -0.94
CA ILE A 195 17.12 -6.70 -0.30
C ILE A 195 17.88 -7.77 0.50
N GLY A 196 17.20 -8.75 1.11
CA GLY A 196 17.87 -9.87 1.79
C GLY A 196 18.73 -10.72 0.86
N VAL A 197 18.24 -10.97 -0.36
CA VAL A 197 18.99 -11.65 -1.43
C VAL A 197 20.10 -10.75 -1.97
N GLU A 198 19.86 -9.45 -2.17
CA GLU A 198 20.86 -8.49 -2.64
C GLU A 198 21.97 -8.24 -1.61
N VAL A 199 21.69 -8.15 -0.31
CA VAL A 199 22.69 -7.99 0.75
C VAL A 199 23.52 -9.27 0.94
N GLN A 200 22.92 -10.46 0.80
CA GLN A 200 23.68 -11.72 0.72
C GLN A 200 24.51 -11.80 -0.58
N THR A 201 23.99 -11.26 -1.69
CA THR A 201 24.71 -11.17 -2.97
C THR A 201 25.81 -10.10 -2.93
N ILE A 202 25.67 -9.05 -2.14
CA ILE A 202 26.69 -8.03 -1.84
C ILE A 202 27.79 -8.63 -0.96
N LEU A 203 27.44 -9.41 0.06
CA LEU A 203 28.42 -10.16 0.87
C LEU A 203 29.13 -11.26 0.07
N ALA A 204 28.44 -11.92 -0.86
CA ALA A 204 29.06 -12.80 -1.86
C ALA A 204 29.88 -12.00 -2.90
N GLY A 205 29.45 -10.77 -3.20
CA GLY A 205 30.06 -9.81 -4.09
C GLY A 205 31.39 -9.26 -3.56
N VAL A 206 31.59 -9.16 -2.25
CA VAL A 206 32.92 -8.85 -1.68
C VAL A 206 33.92 -10.02 -1.91
N LYS A 207 33.44 -11.27 -1.92
CA LYS A 207 34.25 -12.43 -2.33
C LYS A 207 34.50 -12.46 -3.85
N ALA A 208 33.51 -12.08 -4.65
CA ALA A 208 33.64 -12.01 -6.12
C ALA A 208 34.48 -10.80 -6.59
N ALA A 209 34.38 -9.64 -5.93
CA ALA A 209 35.14 -8.43 -6.24
C ALA A 209 36.63 -8.58 -5.90
N MET A 210 36.98 -9.48 -4.98
CA MET A 210 38.37 -9.89 -4.74
C MET A 210 38.90 -10.93 -5.75
N GLN A 211 38.04 -11.48 -6.62
CA GLN A 211 38.39 -12.52 -7.61
C GLN A 211 38.14 -12.11 -9.07
N ILE A 212 37.42 -11.03 -9.34
CA ILE A 212 37.10 -10.58 -10.70
C ILE A 212 38.01 -9.40 -11.09
N GLN A 213 38.97 -9.72 -11.96
CA GLN A 213 39.89 -8.80 -12.63
C GLN A 213 39.23 -8.05 -13.82
N SER A 214 37.92 -7.78 -13.81
CA SER A 214 37.22 -7.18 -14.95
C SER A 214 36.67 -5.77 -14.67
N ASN A 215 36.79 -4.90 -15.67
CA ASN A 215 36.30 -3.52 -15.71
C ASN A 215 34.76 -3.41 -15.89
N GLU A 216 33.99 -4.42 -15.50
CA GLU A 216 32.53 -4.52 -15.75
C GLU A 216 31.74 -4.59 -14.43
N TYR A 217 31.92 -3.62 -13.53
CA TYR A 217 31.06 -3.48 -12.36
C TYR A 217 29.77 -2.75 -12.73
N ASP A 218 28.60 -3.31 -12.35
CA ASP A 218 27.32 -2.62 -12.41
C ASP A 218 27.39 -1.36 -11.51
N PRO A 219 27.28 -0.15 -12.06
CA PRO A 219 27.36 1.09 -11.29
C PRO A 219 26.32 1.18 -10.16
N ILE A 220 25.15 0.54 -10.32
CA ILE A 220 24.10 0.51 -9.31
C ILE A 220 24.55 -0.34 -8.13
N LEU A 221 25.14 -1.51 -8.38
CA LEU A 221 25.64 -2.38 -7.32
C LEU A 221 26.78 -1.72 -6.53
N ALA A 222 27.72 -1.06 -7.21
CA ALA A 222 28.80 -0.33 -6.56
C ALA A 222 28.27 0.78 -5.62
N LEU A 223 27.27 1.54 -6.10
CA LEU A 223 26.60 2.57 -5.30
C LEU A 223 25.89 1.98 -4.08
N VAL A 224 25.16 0.88 -4.24
CA VAL A 224 24.48 0.22 -3.12
C VAL A 224 25.48 -0.26 -2.08
N VAL A 225 26.61 -0.85 -2.48
CA VAL A 225 27.66 -1.27 -1.54
C VAL A 225 28.23 -0.09 -0.76
N GLU A 226 28.52 1.01 -1.44
CA GLU A 226 29.08 2.23 -0.85
C GLU A 226 28.10 2.86 0.16
N GLU A 227 26.81 2.96 -0.20
CA GLU A 227 25.82 3.73 0.56
C GLU A 227 25.00 2.91 1.58
N THR A 228 25.23 1.60 1.73
CA THR A 228 24.47 0.74 2.65
C THR A 228 25.27 0.16 3.81
N SER A 229 26.50 0.62 4.03
CA SER A 229 27.36 0.14 5.14
C SER A 229 26.70 0.28 6.52
N GLN A 230 25.95 1.37 6.76
CA GLN A 230 25.18 1.58 7.97
C GLN A 230 24.08 0.52 8.19
N ILE A 231 23.48 0.01 7.11
CA ILE A 231 22.48 -1.06 7.19
C ILE A 231 23.14 -2.31 7.76
N HIS A 232 24.35 -2.65 7.31
CA HIS A 232 25.06 -3.83 7.77
C HIS A 232 25.39 -3.77 9.27
N ILE A 233 25.97 -2.66 9.76
CA ILE A 233 26.31 -2.55 11.18
C ILE A 233 25.06 -2.49 12.08
N LEU A 234 24.00 -1.78 11.66
CA LEU A 234 22.75 -1.69 12.43
C LEU A 234 21.94 -3.00 12.38
N ALA A 235 22.02 -3.76 11.27
CA ALA A 235 21.35 -5.05 11.15
C ALA A 235 22.04 -6.17 11.96
N THR A 236 23.29 -5.97 12.38
CA THR A 236 24.06 -7.03 13.05
C THR A 236 24.43 -6.70 14.49
N LYS A 237 24.87 -5.47 14.77
CA LYS A 237 25.40 -5.01 16.06
C LYS A 237 24.88 -3.60 16.43
N PRO A 238 23.56 -3.34 16.41
CA PRO A 238 23.02 -2.00 16.68
C PRO A 238 23.38 -1.47 18.07
N ASP A 239 23.37 -2.35 19.08
CA ASP A 239 23.77 -2.01 20.44
C ASP A 239 25.24 -1.59 20.57
N THR A 240 26.14 -2.24 19.82
CA THR A 240 27.58 -1.93 19.88
C THR A 240 27.87 -0.54 19.31
N VAL A 241 27.38 -0.25 18.11
CA VAL A 241 27.56 1.08 17.49
C VAL A 241 26.76 2.16 18.24
N GLY A 242 25.61 1.78 18.79
CA GLY A 242 24.74 2.66 19.54
C GLY A 242 25.35 3.20 20.83
N ILE A 243 26.14 2.40 21.57
CA ILE A 243 26.85 2.88 22.77
C ILE A 243 27.71 4.11 22.46
N GLY A 244 28.49 4.06 21.38
CA GLY A 244 29.34 5.18 20.99
C GLY A 244 28.52 6.39 20.57
N ILE A 245 27.56 6.19 19.66
CA ILE A 245 26.80 7.30 19.07
C ILE A 245 25.87 7.98 20.08
N SER A 246 25.24 7.22 20.99
CA SER A 246 24.36 7.76 22.01
C SER A 246 25.08 8.66 23.03
N ASP A 247 26.37 8.47 23.27
CA ASP A 247 27.13 9.25 24.27
C ASP A 247 27.80 10.50 23.66
N THR A 248 28.04 10.53 22.35
CA THR A 248 28.67 11.65 21.64
C THR A 248 27.71 12.40 20.70
N PRO A 249 27.34 13.66 21.01
CA PRO A 249 26.47 14.44 20.14
C PRO A 249 27.12 14.78 18.79
N VAL A 250 28.46 14.91 18.74
CA VAL A 250 29.22 15.05 17.49
C VAL A 250 29.16 13.78 16.65
N GLY A 251 29.27 12.61 17.28
CA GLY A 251 29.15 11.33 16.59
C GLY A 251 27.74 11.10 16.04
N LEU A 252 26.70 11.41 16.83
CA LEU A 252 25.30 11.38 16.39
C LEU A 252 25.09 12.31 15.20
N MET A 253 25.53 13.56 15.31
CA MET A 253 25.43 14.54 14.23
C MET A 253 26.10 14.04 12.96
N ALA A 254 27.37 13.61 13.03
CA ALA A 254 28.11 13.14 11.86
C ALA A 254 27.43 11.93 11.20
N PHE A 255 26.97 10.97 12.00
CA PHE A 255 26.34 9.74 11.49
C PHE A 255 24.99 10.01 10.82
N LEU A 256 24.16 10.89 11.41
CA LEU A 256 22.83 11.15 10.85
C LEU A 256 22.90 12.15 9.69
N LEU A 257 23.66 13.24 9.82
CA LEU A 257 23.71 14.30 8.80
C LEU A 257 24.41 13.86 7.53
N GLU A 258 25.36 12.92 7.58
CA GLU A 258 25.95 12.36 6.36
C GLU A 258 24.88 11.79 5.41
N LYS A 259 23.81 11.21 5.95
CA LYS A 259 22.68 10.75 5.13
C LYS A 259 21.80 11.88 4.60
N PHE A 260 21.65 12.98 5.33
CA PHE A 260 21.00 14.19 4.79
C PHE A 260 21.79 14.85 3.65
N SER A 261 23.08 14.51 3.49
CA SER A 261 23.87 14.83 2.30
C SER A 261 23.61 13.82 1.18
N SER A 262 24.09 12.58 1.33
CA SER A 262 24.12 11.62 0.22
C SER A 262 22.75 11.19 -0.29
N TRP A 263 21.73 11.18 0.58
CA TRP A 263 20.36 10.81 0.21
C TRP A 263 19.50 12.01 -0.23
N ALA A 264 19.99 13.24 -0.07
CA ALA A 264 19.44 14.38 -0.78
C ALA A 264 19.91 14.28 -2.23
N ARG A 265 21.21 14.42 -2.48
CA ARG A 265 21.83 14.26 -3.78
C ARG A 265 23.14 13.49 -3.63
N LEU A 266 23.37 12.52 -4.51
CA LEU A 266 24.59 11.71 -4.44
C LEU A 266 25.85 12.55 -4.75
N GLU A 267 25.66 13.57 -5.59
CA GLU A 267 26.69 14.50 -6.04
C GLU A 267 27.20 15.39 -4.90
N ASP A 268 26.38 15.63 -3.86
CA ASP A 268 26.75 16.47 -2.71
C ASP A 268 27.92 15.88 -1.92
N ARG A 269 28.18 14.57 -2.05
CA ARG A 269 29.36 13.91 -1.49
C ARG A 269 30.68 14.49 -1.99
N SER A 270 30.69 15.13 -3.16
CA SER A 270 31.87 15.79 -3.70
C SER A 270 32.15 17.16 -3.04
N LEU A 271 31.15 17.73 -2.35
CA LEU A 271 31.26 19.05 -1.74
C LEU A 271 31.96 18.98 -0.38
N LYS A 272 32.71 20.03 -0.05
CA LYS A 272 33.46 20.15 1.20
C LYS A 272 32.54 20.18 2.44
N ASP A 273 31.37 20.77 2.31
CA ASP A 273 30.35 20.89 3.35
C ASP A 273 29.22 19.86 3.22
N GLY A 274 29.36 18.93 2.26
CA GLY A 274 28.37 17.89 1.98
C GLY A 274 27.05 18.43 1.47
N GLY A 275 26.96 19.68 1.01
CA GLY A 275 25.71 20.25 0.52
C GLY A 275 24.60 20.32 1.57
N LEU A 276 24.91 20.15 2.87
CA LEU A 276 23.92 19.98 3.94
C LEU A 276 22.92 21.15 4.04
N THR A 277 23.33 22.35 3.64
CA THR A 277 22.49 23.55 3.66
C THR A 277 21.96 23.97 2.29
N LEU A 278 22.12 23.16 1.25
CA LEU A 278 21.54 23.41 -0.07
C LEU A 278 20.03 23.13 -0.08
N HIS A 279 19.63 22.07 0.61
CA HIS A 279 18.26 21.54 0.58
C HIS A 279 17.51 21.71 1.92
N PHE A 280 18.25 21.87 3.02
CA PHE A 280 17.69 21.98 4.36
C PHE A 280 18.30 23.15 5.12
N THR A 281 17.52 23.75 6.01
CA THR A 281 18.04 24.70 6.99
C THR A 281 18.78 23.97 8.11
N ARG A 282 19.72 24.65 8.79
CA ARG A 282 20.41 24.07 9.95
C ARG A 282 19.44 23.70 11.06
N GLU A 283 18.40 24.51 11.25
CA GLU A 283 17.34 24.28 12.23
C GLU A 283 16.56 23.01 11.93
N GLN A 284 16.20 22.75 10.66
CA GLN A 284 15.52 21.51 10.27
C GLN A 284 16.36 20.27 10.59
N LEU A 285 17.65 20.31 10.27
CA LEU A 285 18.58 19.22 10.52
C LEU A 285 18.81 19.00 12.01
N ILE A 286 19.07 20.07 12.77
CA ILE A 286 19.28 19.99 14.22
C ILE A 286 17.99 19.63 14.96
N ASP A 287 16.81 20.07 14.54
CA ASP A 287 15.54 19.63 15.13
C ASP A 287 15.41 18.09 15.08
N ASN A 288 15.78 17.47 13.96
CA ASN A 288 15.81 16.01 13.85
C ASN A 288 16.86 15.38 14.77
N LEU A 289 18.09 15.92 14.82
CA LEU A 289 19.14 15.47 15.75
C LEU A 289 18.70 15.56 17.21
N MET A 290 18.04 16.65 17.60
CA MET A 290 17.55 16.88 18.96
C MET A 290 16.52 15.83 19.36
N ILE A 291 15.66 15.37 18.44
CA ILE A 291 14.73 14.29 18.72
C ILE A 291 15.50 13.01 19.07
N TYR A 292 16.51 12.62 18.30
CA TYR A 292 17.34 11.44 18.61
C TYR A 292 18.14 11.59 19.90
N TRP A 293 18.72 12.78 20.13
CA TRP A 293 19.55 13.05 21.30
C TRP A 293 18.73 13.04 22.60
N ILE A 294 17.61 13.76 22.62
CA ILE A 294 16.78 13.90 23.84
C ILE A 294 16.15 12.56 24.23
N SER A 295 15.68 11.79 23.26
CA SER A 295 15.07 10.50 23.56
C SER A 295 16.06 9.36 23.71
N ASN A 296 17.34 9.60 23.40
CA ASN A 296 18.39 8.58 23.35
C ASN A 296 17.98 7.36 22.51
N CYS A 297 17.29 7.60 21.39
CA CYS A 297 16.66 6.52 20.63
C CYS A 297 17.53 5.93 19.51
N PHE A 298 18.79 6.36 19.36
CA PHE A 298 19.64 5.87 18.26
C PHE A 298 19.77 4.33 18.28
N THR A 299 20.08 3.76 19.45
CA THR A 299 20.24 2.31 19.62
C THR A 299 18.93 1.57 19.36
N THR A 300 17.82 2.03 19.95
CA THR A 300 16.50 1.40 19.78
C THR A 300 15.99 1.52 18.34
N ALA A 301 16.28 2.62 17.66
CA ALA A 301 16.00 2.80 16.24
C ALA A 301 16.81 1.83 15.38
N GLY A 302 18.10 1.66 15.70
CA GLY A 302 19.00 0.71 15.05
C GLY A 302 18.54 -0.75 15.17
N ARG A 303 17.93 -1.14 16.31
CA ARG A 303 17.42 -2.50 16.50
C ARG A 303 16.35 -2.91 15.47
N LEU A 304 15.60 -1.96 14.90
CA LEU A 304 14.66 -2.27 13.81
C LEU A 304 15.36 -2.91 12.61
N PHE A 305 16.60 -2.50 12.30
CA PHE A 305 17.38 -3.12 11.24
C PHE A 305 17.65 -4.58 11.58
N ALA A 306 18.14 -4.87 12.79
CA ALA A 306 18.44 -6.25 13.20
C ALA A 306 17.19 -7.15 13.17
N GLU A 307 16.05 -6.62 13.61
CA GLU A 307 14.77 -7.36 13.58
C GLU A 307 14.27 -7.61 12.16
N ALA A 308 14.36 -6.60 11.28
CA ALA A 308 13.90 -6.69 9.89
C ALA A 308 14.74 -7.66 9.03
N PHE A 309 16.04 -7.81 9.34
CA PHE A 309 16.94 -8.73 8.64
C PHE A 309 17.10 -10.09 9.35
N SER A 310 16.31 -10.35 10.41
CA SER A 310 16.33 -11.62 11.13
C SER A 310 15.71 -12.77 10.32
N ASN A 311 16.12 -14.00 10.61
CA ASN A 311 15.49 -15.19 10.00
C ASN A 311 14.02 -15.31 10.43
N ALA A 312 13.70 -14.96 11.67
CA ALA A 312 12.33 -14.97 12.17
C ALA A 312 11.41 -14.06 11.34
N TYR A 313 11.90 -12.90 10.92
CA TYR A 313 11.15 -12.00 10.03
C TYR A 313 11.01 -12.58 8.62
N ARG A 314 12.09 -13.11 8.02
CA ARG A 314 12.08 -13.68 6.67
C ARG A 314 11.09 -14.84 6.51
N ILE A 315 10.90 -15.67 7.54
CA ILE A 315 9.97 -16.80 7.48
C ILE A 315 8.49 -16.34 7.36
N LEU A 316 8.18 -15.09 7.72
CA LEU A 316 6.83 -14.55 7.58
C LEU A 316 6.38 -14.44 6.12
N ARG A 317 7.31 -14.30 5.17
CA ARG A 317 7.02 -14.23 3.74
C ARG A 317 5.97 -13.20 3.35
N ILE A 318 5.89 -12.11 4.12
CA ILE A 318 4.90 -11.03 3.93
C ILE A 318 4.98 -10.48 2.50
N ASP A 319 6.18 -10.43 1.94
CA ASP A 319 6.46 -9.86 0.63
C ASP A 319 5.98 -10.73 -0.55
N ASP A 320 5.70 -12.01 -0.31
CA ASP A 320 5.19 -12.94 -1.34
C ASP A 320 3.68 -12.82 -1.56
N PHE A 321 2.94 -12.28 -0.60
CA PHE A 321 1.49 -12.13 -0.71
C PHE A 321 1.11 -10.86 -1.48
N PRO A 322 0.12 -10.90 -2.38
CA PRO A 322 -0.35 -9.72 -3.09
C PRO A 322 -1.02 -8.72 -2.14
N THR A 323 -0.91 -7.45 -2.49
CA THR A 323 -1.59 -6.32 -1.83
C THR A 323 -2.68 -5.78 -2.76
N GLU A 324 -3.95 -6.06 -2.47
CA GLU A 324 -5.09 -5.59 -3.25
C GLU A 324 -5.49 -4.15 -2.92
N VAL A 325 -4.95 -3.57 -1.85
CA VAL A 325 -5.13 -2.15 -1.52
C VAL A 325 -4.58 -1.30 -2.69
N PRO A 326 -5.29 -0.24 -3.13
CA PRO A 326 -4.78 0.59 -4.21
C PRO A 326 -3.52 1.35 -3.78
N ILE A 327 -2.49 1.31 -4.64
CA ILE A 327 -1.17 1.87 -4.37
C ILE A 327 -0.89 3.06 -5.29
N TRP A 328 -0.20 4.07 -4.76
CA TRP A 328 0.37 5.16 -5.53
C TRP A 328 1.84 5.33 -5.16
N LYS A 329 2.72 5.37 -6.16
CA LYS A 329 4.17 5.55 -5.95
C LYS A 329 4.59 6.97 -6.28
N LEU A 330 5.40 7.59 -5.42
CA LEU A 330 6.15 8.79 -5.74
C LEU A 330 7.62 8.40 -5.94
N GLU A 331 8.18 8.74 -7.09
CA GLU A 331 9.58 8.51 -7.45
C GLU A 331 10.30 9.85 -7.51
N ALA A 332 11.08 10.13 -6.47
CA ALA A 332 11.94 11.29 -6.41
C ALA A 332 13.12 11.13 -7.38
N LYS A 333 13.47 12.17 -8.14
CA LYS A 333 14.55 12.09 -9.14
C LYS A 333 15.87 11.56 -8.59
N ASN A 334 16.18 11.94 -7.35
CA ASN A 334 17.49 11.72 -6.73
C ASN A 334 17.46 10.63 -5.65
N GLU A 335 16.35 9.91 -5.50
CA GLU A 335 16.35 8.62 -4.82
C GLU A 335 17.06 7.61 -5.73
N LYS A 336 18.35 7.36 -5.47
CA LYS A 336 19.19 6.46 -6.27
C LYS A 336 19.54 5.16 -5.55
N VAL A 337 19.49 5.15 -4.22
CA VAL A 337 19.97 4.03 -3.39
C VAL A 337 18.90 2.96 -3.26
N PHE A 338 17.64 3.36 -3.14
CA PHE A 338 16.54 2.44 -2.81
C PHE A 338 15.51 2.26 -3.93
N VAL A 339 15.99 2.16 -5.17
CA VAL A 339 15.15 1.98 -6.36
C VAL A 339 14.97 0.50 -6.66
N GLN A 340 13.71 0.04 -6.68
CA GLN A 340 13.34 -1.30 -7.14
C GLN A 340 12.37 -1.22 -8.32
N PRO A 341 12.45 -2.17 -9.27
CA PRO A 341 11.46 -2.29 -10.33
C PRO A 341 10.09 -2.60 -9.72
N LEU A 342 9.04 -2.07 -10.36
CA LEU A 342 7.67 -2.32 -9.94
C LEU A 342 7.35 -3.82 -10.03
N ASN A 343 6.72 -4.35 -8.99
CA ASN A 343 6.28 -5.74 -8.94
C ASN A 343 4.75 -5.79 -9.01
N MET A 344 4.21 -5.97 -10.23
CA MET A 344 2.76 -6.02 -10.45
C MET A 344 2.09 -7.25 -9.81
N LYS A 345 2.85 -8.32 -9.52
CA LYS A 345 2.31 -9.46 -8.74
C LYS A 345 2.07 -9.08 -7.28
N LYS A 346 2.98 -8.31 -6.69
CA LYS A 346 2.85 -7.79 -5.33
C LYS A 346 1.82 -6.65 -5.26
N TYR A 347 1.79 -5.79 -6.27
CA TYR A 347 0.92 -4.60 -6.32
C TYR A 347 -0.01 -4.63 -7.54
N PRO A 348 -1.02 -5.53 -7.57
CA PRO A 348 -1.95 -5.63 -8.69
C PRO A 348 -2.74 -4.33 -8.92
N ASN A 349 -3.00 -3.56 -7.87
CA ASN A 349 -3.77 -2.31 -7.92
C ASN A 349 -2.89 -1.05 -7.82
N LEU A 350 -1.74 -1.03 -8.51
CA LEU A 350 -0.94 0.19 -8.66
C LEU A 350 -1.66 1.18 -9.59
N LEU A 351 -2.22 2.25 -9.03
CA LEU A 351 -3.03 3.21 -9.78
C LEU A 351 -2.21 4.31 -10.48
N GLY A 352 -0.97 4.53 -10.05
CA GLY A 352 -0.13 5.57 -10.61
C GLY A 352 1.26 5.66 -10.01
N VAL A 353 2.16 6.23 -10.80
CA VAL A 353 3.52 6.61 -10.42
C VAL A 353 3.72 8.07 -10.76
N THR A 354 4.02 8.89 -9.76
CA THR A 354 4.46 10.27 -9.98
C THR A 354 5.98 10.30 -9.97
N LYS A 355 6.59 10.66 -11.10
CA LYS A 355 8.02 10.98 -11.18
C LYS A 355 8.19 12.47 -11.02
N THR A 356 9.13 12.89 -10.19
CA THR A 356 9.39 14.31 -9.94
C THR A 356 10.68 14.75 -10.62
N GLU A 357 10.78 16.03 -10.96
CA GLU A 357 11.98 16.61 -11.59
C GLU A 357 13.09 16.94 -10.59
N ASP A 358 12.78 16.83 -9.30
CA ASP A 358 13.68 17.14 -8.19
C ASP A 358 13.26 16.37 -6.92
N GLY A 359 14.06 16.45 -5.86
CA GLY A 359 13.82 15.78 -4.58
C GLY A 359 14.63 14.50 -4.39
N GLY A 360 14.98 14.20 -3.13
CA GLY A 360 15.67 13.00 -2.68
C GLY A 360 14.80 12.17 -1.71
N THR A 361 15.45 11.43 -0.81
CA THR A 361 14.78 10.50 0.10
C THR A 361 13.85 11.20 1.10
N PHE A 362 14.25 12.35 1.66
CA PHE A 362 13.49 13.11 2.67
C PHE A 362 12.44 14.04 2.05
N PHE A 363 11.64 13.49 1.14
CA PHE A 363 10.84 14.25 0.19
C PHE A 363 9.82 15.21 0.85
N ALA A 364 9.21 14.80 1.97
CA ALA A 364 8.25 15.64 2.69
C ALA A 364 8.89 16.86 3.36
N LEU A 365 10.15 16.73 3.80
CA LEU A 365 10.93 17.81 4.40
C LEU A 365 11.50 18.75 3.32
N GLU A 366 12.01 18.18 2.24
CA GLU A 366 12.67 18.91 1.15
C GLU A 366 11.67 19.69 0.28
N LEU A 367 10.59 19.03 -0.16
CA LEU A 367 9.61 19.58 -1.11
C LEU A 367 8.17 19.47 -0.57
N PRO A 368 7.84 20.09 0.58
CA PRO A 368 6.57 19.87 1.30
C PRO A 368 5.32 20.19 0.47
N LYS A 369 5.39 21.21 -0.40
CA LYS A 369 4.28 21.60 -1.28
C LYS A 369 4.03 20.56 -2.39
N VAL A 370 5.09 20.07 -3.01
CA VAL A 370 5.02 19.07 -4.08
C VAL A 370 4.53 17.75 -3.51
N PHE A 371 5.08 17.37 -2.35
CA PHE A 371 4.67 16.21 -1.58
C PHE A 371 3.16 16.24 -1.28
N ALA A 372 2.67 17.32 -0.66
CA ALA A 372 1.26 17.43 -0.30
C ALA A 372 0.33 17.34 -1.53
N LYS A 373 0.69 18.02 -2.64
CA LYS A 373 -0.06 17.96 -3.90
C LYS A 373 -0.17 16.53 -4.43
N ASP A 374 0.90 15.75 -4.36
CA ASP A 374 0.88 14.37 -4.83
C ASP A 374 0.07 13.44 -3.90
N VAL A 375 0.10 13.67 -2.59
CA VAL A 375 -0.76 12.95 -1.64
C VAL A 375 -2.25 13.21 -1.95
N PHE A 376 -2.65 14.45 -2.21
CA PHE A 376 -4.02 14.76 -2.63
C PHE A 376 -4.40 14.06 -3.94
N LYS A 377 -3.49 14.07 -4.93
CA LYS A 377 -3.67 13.38 -6.22
C LYS A 377 -3.90 11.88 -6.03
N ALA A 378 -3.09 11.24 -5.20
CA ALA A 378 -3.19 9.81 -4.90
C ALA A 378 -4.49 9.45 -4.18
N VAL A 379 -4.84 10.19 -3.12
CA VAL A 379 -6.07 9.92 -2.35
C VAL A 379 -7.32 10.14 -3.21
N LYS A 380 -7.31 11.14 -4.09
CA LYS A 380 -8.38 11.33 -5.09
C LYS A 380 -8.52 10.12 -6.01
N ALA A 381 -7.41 9.53 -6.46
CA ALA A 381 -7.42 8.30 -7.27
C ALA A 381 -7.95 7.10 -6.47
N PHE A 382 -7.54 6.94 -5.21
CA PHE A 382 -8.02 5.86 -4.34
C PHE A 382 -9.52 5.94 -4.10
N ARG A 383 -10.07 7.14 -3.88
CA ARG A 383 -11.52 7.32 -3.71
C ARG A 383 -12.30 6.92 -4.95
N LYS A 384 -11.84 7.34 -6.14
CA LYS A 384 -12.44 6.93 -7.42
C LYS A 384 -12.38 5.41 -7.62
N PHE A 385 -11.28 4.77 -7.23
CA PHE A 385 -11.14 3.31 -7.27
C PHE A 385 -12.20 2.62 -6.40
N HIS A 386 -12.40 3.06 -5.16
CA HIS A 386 -13.41 2.50 -4.26
C HIS A 386 -14.85 2.79 -4.71
N GLU A 387 -15.12 3.99 -5.23
CA GLU A 387 -16.43 4.33 -5.81
C GLU A 387 -16.77 3.39 -6.97
N LYS A 388 -15.81 3.18 -7.88
CA LYS A 388 -15.97 2.25 -9.01
C LYS A 388 -16.22 0.83 -8.53
N ASN A 389 -15.41 0.30 -7.60
CA ASN A 389 -15.53 -1.07 -7.13
C ASN A 389 -16.80 -1.31 -6.29
N LYS A 390 -17.29 -0.29 -5.58
CA LYS A 390 -18.58 -0.37 -4.90
C LYS A 390 -19.73 -0.56 -5.91
N ILE A 391 -19.72 0.21 -7.00
CA ILE A 391 -20.71 0.07 -8.08
C ILE A 391 -20.66 -1.34 -8.68
N TYR A 392 -19.47 -1.88 -8.97
CA TYR A 392 -19.36 -3.25 -9.48
C TYR A 392 -19.85 -4.29 -8.48
N GLY A 393 -19.53 -4.13 -7.19
CA GLY A 393 -19.99 -5.01 -6.12
C GLY A 393 -21.52 -5.03 -6.00
N ASP A 394 -22.15 -3.85 -6.01
CA ASP A 394 -23.60 -3.71 -5.93
C ASP A 394 -24.28 -4.32 -7.17
N VAL A 395 -23.78 -4.04 -8.38
CA VAL A 395 -24.30 -4.63 -9.63
C VAL A 395 -24.16 -6.15 -9.64
N HIS A 396 -23.02 -6.68 -9.19
CA HIS A 396 -22.79 -8.12 -9.11
C HIS A 396 -23.72 -8.79 -8.09
N ALA A 397 -23.86 -8.21 -6.89
CA ALA A 397 -24.77 -8.71 -5.87
C ALA A 397 -26.23 -8.75 -6.38
N HIS A 398 -26.70 -7.67 -6.99
CA HIS A 398 -28.05 -7.62 -7.59
C HIS A 398 -28.23 -8.66 -8.71
N THR A 399 -27.20 -8.92 -9.51
CA THR A 399 -27.24 -9.94 -10.56
C THR A 399 -27.31 -11.36 -9.98
N VAL A 400 -26.53 -11.65 -8.94
CA VAL A 400 -26.53 -12.94 -8.25
C VAL A 400 -27.87 -13.19 -7.56
N ASP A 401 -28.45 -12.17 -6.92
CA ASP A 401 -29.77 -12.23 -6.31
C ASP A 401 -30.86 -12.49 -7.34
N ALA A 402 -30.81 -11.80 -8.50
CA ALA A 402 -31.74 -12.01 -9.61
C ALA A 402 -31.65 -13.45 -10.18
N ILE A 403 -30.43 -13.97 -10.40
CA ILE A 403 -30.21 -15.35 -10.86
C ILE A 403 -30.73 -16.35 -9.83
N THR A 404 -30.48 -16.10 -8.54
CA THR A 404 -30.94 -16.97 -7.45
C THR A 404 -32.46 -16.98 -7.34
N ALA A 405 -33.12 -15.83 -7.50
CA ALA A 405 -34.57 -15.73 -7.57
C ALA A 405 -35.14 -16.49 -8.78
N LEU A 406 -34.51 -16.35 -9.95
CA LEU A 406 -34.91 -17.05 -11.18
C LEU A 406 -34.81 -18.57 -11.00
N LYS A 407 -33.71 -19.08 -10.39
CA LYS A 407 -33.56 -20.51 -10.06
C LYS A 407 -34.69 -21.03 -9.17
N LYS A 408 -35.11 -20.25 -8.16
CA LYS A 408 -36.24 -20.63 -7.28
C LYS A 408 -37.57 -20.69 -8.05
N VAL A 409 -37.81 -19.75 -8.96
CA VAL A 409 -39.01 -19.76 -9.82
C VAL A 409 -39.01 -20.98 -10.74
N ILE A 410 -37.90 -21.25 -11.42
CA ILE A 410 -37.75 -22.42 -12.30
C ILE A 410 -37.98 -23.73 -11.52
N LEU A 411 -37.41 -23.87 -10.33
CA LEU A 411 -37.62 -25.04 -9.47
C LEU A 411 -39.09 -25.18 -9.03
N LYS A 412 -39.78 -24.08 -8.77
CA LYS A 412 -41.19 -24.10 -8.38
C LYS A 412 -42.09 -24.49 -9.56
N VAL A 413 -41.81 -23.96 -10.76
CA VAL A 413 -42.51 -24.34 -11.99
C VAL A 413 -42.23 -25.79 -12.36
N ALA A 414 -40.98 -26.27 -12.24
CA ALA A 414 -40.65 -27.68 -12.46
C ALA A 414 -41.43 -28.60 -11.51
N LYS A 415 -41.53 -28.25 -10.21
CA LYS A 415 -42.34 -29.00 -9.25
C LYS A 415 -43.83 -29.00 -9.58
N VAL A 416 -44.37 -27.87 -10.04
CA VAL A 416 -45.77 -27.78 -10.50
C VAL A 416 -45.99 -28.64 -11.74
N ASN A 417 -45.11 -28.56 -12.74
CA ASN A 417 -45.22 -29.35 -13.97
C ASN A 417 -45.14 -30.86 -13.70
N ILE A 418 -44.28 -31.29 -12.77
CA ILE A 418 -44.18 -32.69 -12.34
C ILE A 418 -45.45 -33.14 -11.60
N ALA A 419 -46.06 -32.26 -10.80
CA ALA A 419 -47.24 -32.58 -10.00
C ALA A 419 -48.55 -32.57 -10.82
N THR A 420 -48.63 -31.78 -11.90
CA THR A 420 -49.88 -31.59 -12.67
C THR A 420 -49.87 -32.26 -14.05
N GLY A 421 -48.72 -32.73 -14.52
CA GLY A 421 -48.57 -33.28 -15.89
C GLY A 421 -48.66 -32.22 -17.01
N VAL A 422 -48.75 -30.93 -16.65
CA VAL A 422 -48.83 -29.80 -17.59
C VAL A 422 -47.46 -29.12 -17.66
N TYR A 423 -46.84 -29.08 -18.85
CA TYR A 423 -45.51 -28.49 -19.03
C TYR A 423 -45.61 -26.99 -19.35
N LEU A 424 -45.33 -26.13 -18.37
CA LEU A 424 -45.09 -24.70 -18.60
C LEU A 424 -43.67 -24.50 -19.15
N ALA A 425 -43.56 -24.07 -20.41
CA ALA A 425 -42.31 -23.69 -21.04
C ALA A 425 -42.06 -22.18 -20.90
N PHE A 426 -40.85 -21.79 -20.49
CA PHE A 426 -40.40 -20.40 -20.56
C PHE A 426 -39.81 -20.16 -21.94
N ASP A 427 -40.42 -19.28 -22.73
CA ASP A 427 -39.80 -18.80 -23.96
C ASP A 427 -38.77 -17.72 -23.63
N GLY A 428 -37.61 -17.80 -24.28
CA GLY A 428 -36.50 -16.89 -24.05
C GLY A 428 -35.19 -17.44 -24.59
N ASN A 429 -35.07 -17.43 -25.92
CA ASN A 429 -33.88 -17.22 -26.78
C ASN A 429 -32.43 -17.41 -26.21
N SER A 430 -32.19 -18.32 -25.26
CA SER A 430 -30.88 -18.63 -24.70
C SER A 430 -30.40 -20.01 -25.17
N GLN A 431 -29.10 -20.12 -25.45
CA GLN A 431 -28.44 -21.37 -25.88
C GLN A 431 -28.66 -22.55 -24.91
N ILE A 432 -29.10 -22.30 -23.68
CA ILE A 432 -29.41 -23.32 -22.67
C ILE A 432 -30.61 -24.19 -23.10
N CYS A 433 -31.63 -23.62 -23.75
CA CYS A 433 -32.78 -24.39 -24.23
C CYS A 433 -32.42 -25.34 -25.39
N ARG A 434 -31.48 -24.96 -26.27
CA ARG A 434 -31.04 -25.85 -27.38
C ARG A 434 -30.29 -27.08 -26.89
N LEU A 435 -29.47 -26.95 -25.84
CA LEU A 435 -28.73 -28.06 -25.24
C LEU A 435 -29.65 -29.04 -24.50
N CYS A 436 -30.68 -28.53 -23.80
CA CYS A 436 -31.71 -29.36 -23.19
C CYS A 436 -32.58 -30.08 -24.25
N PHE A 437 -32.93 -29.38 -25.33
CA PHE A 437 -33.75 -29.94 -26.43
C PHE A 437 -32.99 -31.01 -27.24
N GLN A 438 -31.70 -30.79 -27.52
CA GLN A 438 -30.84 -31.77 -28.21
C GLN A 438 -30.54 -33.00 -27.33
N ARG A 439 -30.48 -32.85 -26.00
CA ARG A 439 -30.36 -34.00 -25.09
C ARG A 439 -31.66 -34.80 -25.01
N ALA A 440 -32.83 -34.17 -25.00
CA ALA A 440 -34.12 -34.86 -24.99
C ALA A 440 -34.36 -35.70 -26.25
N GLN A 441 -33.90 -35.25 -27.42
CA GLN A 441 -33.96 -36.03 -28.67
C GLN A 441 -33.05 -37.27 -28.67
N ARG A 442 -31.93 -37.27 -27.93
CA ARG A 442 -31.06 -38.45 -27.78
C ARG A 442 -31.67 -39.57 -26.94
N TYR A 443 -32.72 -39.27 -26.16
CA TYR A 443 -33.42 -40.25 -25.32
C TYR A 443 -34.80 -40.67 -25.89
N GLY A 444 -35.06 -40.39 -27.18
CA GLY A 444 -36.14 -41.05 -27.93
C GLY A 444 -37.56 -40.45 -27.82
N ILE A 445 -37.73 -39.26 -27.25
CA ILE A 445 -39.06 -38.64 -27.10
C ILE A 445 -39.44 -37.90 -28.40
N ARG A 446 -40.44 -38.40 -29.14
CA ARG A 446 -41.05 -37.73 -30.31
C ARG A 446 -42.40 -37.10 -29.94
N HIS A 447 -42.65 -35.89 -30.45
CA HIS A 447 -43.95 -35.22 -30.34
C HIS A 447 -44.85 -35.67 -31.50
N GLN A 448 -46.05 -36.17 -31.20
CA GLN A 448 -47.12 -36.45 -32.17
C GLN A 448 -48.17 -35.33 -32.12
N SER A 449 -48.57 -34.82 -33.28
CA SER A 449 -49.72 -33.94 -33.49
C SER A 449 -50.77 -34.74 -34.29
N THR A 450 -51.99 -34.90 -33.77
CA THR A 450 -53.12 -35.54 -34.46
C THR A 450 -53.74 -34.57 -35.48
N VAL A 451 -54.34 -34.95 -36.62
CA VAL A 451 -55.20 -36.11 -36.93
C VAL A 451 -55.17 -36.47 -38.44
N ASP A 452 -55.03 -37.76 -38.79
CA ASP A 452 -55.97 -38.56 -39.63
C ASP A 452 -55.60 -40.07 -39.61
N VAL A 453 -56.62 -40.94 -39.72
CA VAL A 453 -56.79 -42.37 -39.32
C VAL A 453 -56.51 -43.37 -40.49
N PRO A 454 -56.54 -44.73 -40.41
CA PRO A 454 -56.20 -45.79 -39.41
C PRO A 454 -54.93 -46.60 -39.88
N ASP A 455 -54.34 -47.65 -39.28
CA ASP A 455 -54.93 -48.91 -38.80
C ASP A 455 -53.84 -49.84 -38.18
N GLN A 456 -54.30 -50.73 -37.30
CA GLN A 456 -53.80 -52.07 -36.99
C GLN A 456 -52.42 -52.37 -36.33
N THR A 457 -52.57 -52.97 -35.14
CA THR A 457 -51.88 -54.17 -34.58
C THR A 457 -50.53 -54.03 -33.87
N GLY A 458 -50.52 -54.46 -32.60
CA GLY A 458 -49.33 -55.01 -31.93
C GLY A 458 -49.09 -54.51 -30.51
N GLU A 459 -49.60 -55.25 -29.52
CA GLU A 459 -49.27 -55.11 -28.09
C GLU A 459 -47.79 -55.44 -27.76
N PRO A 460 -47.32 -55.07 -26.55
CA PRO A 460 -45.92 -54.81 -26.24
C PRO A 460 -45.18 -56.01 -25.63
N ASN A 461 -43.87 -55.90 -25.45
CA ASN A 461 -43.17 -56.69 -24.44
C ASN A 461 -42.17 -55.86 -23.64
N THR A 462 -42.33 -55.98 -22.33
CA THR A 462 -41.60 -55.36 -21.22
C THR A 462 -40.22 -55.97 -21.00
N SER A 463 -39.22 -55.18 -20.59
CA SER A 463 -38.47 -55.38 -19.33
C SER A 463 -37.23 -54.48 -19.18
N ALA A 464 -37.13 -53.91 -17.97
CA ALA A 464 -35.95 -53.55 -17.18
C ALA A 464 -34.90 -52.55 -17.72
N VAL A 465 -34.80 -51.38 -17.06
CA VAL A 465 -33.57 -50.95 -16.36
C VAL A 465 -33.96 -50.07 -15.16
N GLN A 466 -33.41 -50.41 -13.99
CA GLN A 466 -33.59 -49.81 -12.66
C GLN A 466 -32.90 -48.44 -12.50
N ASP A 467 -33.34 -47.77 -11.43
CA ASP A 467 -32.89 -46.51 -10.81
C ASP A 467 -31.38 -46.15 -10.91
N MET A 468 -31.11 -44.88 -11.23
CA MET A 468 -29.90 -44.18 -10.80
C MET A 468 -30.20 -42.71 -10.42
N PRO A 469 -29.67 -42.20 -9.30
CA PRO A 469 -29.86 -40.81 -8.87
C PRO A 469 -28.98 -39.85 -9.67
N MET A 470 -29.58 -38.78 -10.20
CA MET A 470 -28.87 -37.77 -11.00
C MET A 470 -28.28 -36.67 -10.11
N GLN A 471 -26.96 -36.69 -9.91
CA GLN A 471 -26.16 -35.56 -9.42
C GLN A 471 -25.89 -34.59 -10.58
N ILE A 472 -26.12 -33.29 -10.37
CA ILE A 472 -25.72 -32.23 -11.32
C ILE A 472 -24.48 -31.52 -10.74
N ILE A 473 -23.33 -31.74 -11.36
CA ILE A 473 -22.07 -31.00 -11.17
C ILE A 473 -22.10 -29.80 -12.13
N VAL A 474 -21.73 -28.61 -11.64
CA VAL A 474 -21.52 -27.41 -12.46
C VAL A 474 -20.04 -27.08 -12.42
N GLU A 475 -19.37 -27.17 -13.57
CA GLU A 475 -17.99 -26.72 -13.76
C GLU A 475 -17.94 -25.17 -13.88
N GLU A 476 -17.11 -24.53 -13.07
CA GLU A 476 -16.72 -23.13 -13.26
C GLU A 476 -15.73 -23.04 -14.43
N ASN A 477 -16.21 -22.60 -15.59
CA ASN A 477 -15.34 -22.26 -16.71
C ASN A 477 -14.72 -20.88 -16.52
N SER A 478 -13.42 -20.83 -16.80
CA SER A 478 -12.46 -19.75 -16.69
C SER A 478 -12.83 -18.45 -17.40
N ILE A 479 -12.39 -17.34 -16.81
CA ILE A 479 -12.44 -15.96 -17.34
C ILE A 479 -11.44 -15.84 -18.51
N PRO A 480 -11.81 -15.29 -19.69
CA PRO A 480 -10.86 -15.06 -20.77
C PRO A 480 -10.00 -13.80 -20.53
N ASP A 481 -8.72 -13.91 -20.87
CA ASP A 481 -7.70 -12.85 -20.83
C ASP A 481 -8.09 -11.58 -21.61
N GLN A 482 -7.62 -10.43 -21.12
CA GLN A 482 -7.81 -9.09 -21.71
C GLN A 482 -7.19 -8.98 -23.12
N PRO A 483 -7.83 -8.26 -24.07
CA PRO A 483 -7.18 -7.95 -25.34
C PRO A 483 -6.28 -6.72 -25.24
N ASN A 484 -5.08 -6.86 -25.79
CA ASN A 484 -4.10 -5.80 -26.06
C ASN A 484 -4.74 -4.60 -26.78
N LEU A 485 -4.59 -3.40 -26.21
CA LEU A 485 -4.88 -2.12 -26.87
C LEU A 485 -3.60 -1.59 -27.53
N GLN A 486 -3.52 -1.69 -28.86
CA GLN A 486 -2.66 -0.83 -29.66
C GLN A 486 -3.37 0.50 -29.86
N VAL A 487 -2.69 1.58 -29.49
CA VAL A 487 -3.09 2.97 -29.73
C VAL A 487 -2.80 3.31 -31.19
N ASN A 488 -3.78 3.86 -31.90
CA ASN A 488 -3.53 4.59 -33.13
C ASN A 488 -4.24 5.94 -33.06
N ASP A 489 -3.45 7.00 -33.20
CA ASP A 489 -3.88 8.40 -33.20
C ASP A 489 -4.68 8.72 -34.46
N ASN A 490 -5.93 9.18 -34.28
CA ASN A 490 -6.63 10.19 -35.09
C ASN A 490 -8.15 10.05 -34.90
N MET A 491 -8.74 10.89 -34.05
CA MET A 491 -9.81 11.82 -34.43
C MET A 491 -10.28 12.60 -33.20
N ARG A 492 -10.59 13.87 -33.45
CA ARG A 492 -10.84 14.94 -32.50
C ARG A 492 -12.23 14.82 -31.84
N ASP A 493 -12.28 15.27 -30.59
CA ASP A 493 -13.37 15.94 -29.88
C ASP A 493 -14.79 15.83 -30.47
N GLN A 494 -15.66 15.09 -29.76
CA GLN A 494 -16.92 15.59 -29.19
C GLN A 494 -17.72 14.44 -28.54
N GLU A 495 -18.32 14.73 -27.38
CA GLU A 495 -19.35 13.94 -26.69
C GLU A 495 -18.96 12.53 -26.17
N VAL A 496 -18.28 12.47 -25.02
CA VAL A 496 -18.26 11.27 -24.16
C VAL A 496 -18.66 11.67 -22.74
N GLN A 497 -19.92 12.07 -22.59
CA GLN A 497 -20.62 11.97 -21.32
C GLN A 497 -21.98 11.35 -21.60
N ILE A 498 -22.33 10.33 -20.82
CA ILE A 498 -23.60 9.59 -20.85
C ILE A 498 -23.65 8.46 -21.91
N GLU A 499 -22.85 7.41 -21.74
CA GLU A 499 -23.17 6.12 -22.42
C GLU A 499 -22.73 4.86 -21.65
N ALA A 500 -22.07 4.97 -20.50
CA ALA A 500 -21.66 3.79 -19.73
C ALA A 500 -22.80 3.14 -18.92
N SER A 501 -23.83 3.91 -18.54
CA SER A 501 -24.98 3.41 -17.79
C SER A 501 -26.06 2.81 -18.68
N GLU A 502 -26.19 3.24 -19.94
CA GLU A 502 -27.19 2.68 -20.86
C GLU A 502 -26.76 1.36 -21.51
N ILE A 503 -25.47 1.16 -21.79
CA ILE A 503 -24.99 -0.07 -22.46
C ILE A 503 -25.11 -1.29 -21.54
N VAL A 504 -25.02 -1.12 -20.21
CA VAL A 504 -25.16 -2.23 -19.26
C VAL A 504 -26.64 -2.54 -18.95
N LEU A 505 -27.52 -1.53 -18.98
CA LEU A 505 -28.95 -1.73 -18.70
C LEU A 505 -29.78 -2.18 -19.91
N LYS A 506 -29.36 -1.89 -21.16
CA LYS A 506 -30.13 -2.31 -22.36
C LYS A 506 -30.09 -3.81 -22.67
N LYS A 507 -29.27 -4.62 -21.99
CA LYS A 507 -29.20 -6.08 -22.24
C LYS A 507 -30.07 -6.96 -21.33
N TRP A 508 -30.76 -6.40 -20.35
CA TRP A 508 -31.60 -7.19 -19.41
C TRP A 508 -32.95 -6.50 -19.14
N ARG A 509 -33.81 -6.43 -20.15
CA ARG A 509 -35.27 -6.37 -19.94
C ARG A 509 -35.82 -7.79 -20.01
N LEU A 510 -35.89 -8.47 -18.87
CA LEU A 510 -36.68 -9.69 -18.75
C LEU A 510 -38.15 -9.28 -18.56
N VAL A 511 -38.93 -9.28 -19.63
CA VAL A 511 -40.40 -9.25 -19.55
C VAL A 511 -40.85 -10.70 -19.47
N ALA A 512 -41.31 -11.14 -18.30
CA ALA A 512 -41.90 -12.46 -18.14
C ALA A 512 -43.40 -12.37 -18.48
N THR A 513 -43.77 -12.79 -19.69
CA THR A 513 -45.18 -12.99 -20.07
C THR A 513 -45.51 -14.46 -19.89
N VAL A 514 -46.43 -14.78 -18.97
CA VAL A 514 -46.90 -16.15 -18.72
C VAL A 514 -48.18 -16.38 -19.51
N HIS A 515 -48.16 -17.28 -20.49
CA HIS A 515 -49.38 -17.79 -21.14
C HIS A 515 -49.80 -19.11 -20.49
N ILE A 516 -51.03 -19.17 -20.00
CA ILE A 516 -51.66 -20.39 -19.47
C ILE A 516 -52.54 -20.96 -20.59
N CYS A 517 -52.19 -22.12 -21.13
CA CYS A 517 -53.07 -22.90 -22.00
C CYS A 517 -53.77 -23.97 -21.16
N GLN A 518 -55.09 -23.83 -20.95
CA GLN A 518 -55.94 -24.91 -20.44
C GLN A 518 -56.52 -25.71 -21.61
N PRO A 519 -56.64 -27.06 -21.52
CA PRO A 519 -57.46 -27.83 -22.43
C PRO A 519 -58.94 -27.62 -22.09
N GLN A 520 -59.78 -27.42 -23.10
CA GLN A 520 -61.23 -27.34 -22.95
C GLN A 520 -61.77 -28.67 -22.39
N MET A 521 -62.33 -28.64 -21.19
CA MET A 521 -63.29 -29.63 -20.71
C MET A 521 -64.66 -28.97 -20.68
N GLU A 522 -65.63 -29.70 -21.20
CA GLU A 522 -67.02 -29.31 -21.40
C GLU A 522 -67.73 -28.86 -20.11
N GLN A 523 -68.79 -28.10 -20.35
CA GLN A 523 -69.71 -27.47 -19.41
C GLN A 523 -70.15 -28.38 -18.27
N LEU A 524 -70.09 -27.88 -17.04
CA LEU A 524 -71.04 -28.18 -15.97
C LEU A 524 -71.26 -26.91 -15.14
N ASN A 525 -72.47 -26.37 -15.23
CA ASN A 525 -72.99 -25.33 -14.33
C ASN A 525 -72.99 -25.84 -12.88
N VAL A 526 -72.76 -24.93 -11.92
CA VAL A 526 -73.71 -24.50 -10.87
C VAL A 526 -72.94 -23.79 -9.73
N SER A 527 -73.41 -22.57 -9.44
CA SER A 527 -73.21 -21.65 -8.29
C SER A 527 -71.80 -21.33 -7.79
#